data_AF-A0A7C1VV57-F1
#
_entry.id   AF-A0A7C1VV57-F1
#
_cell.length_a   1.000
_cell.length_b   1.000
_cell.length_c   1.000
_cell.angle_alpha   90.00
_cell.angle_beta   90.00
_cell.angle_gamma   90.00
#
_symmetry.space_group_name_H-M   'P 1'
#
loop_
_entity.id
_entity.type
_entity.pdbx_description
1 polymer ?
#
loop_
_entity_poly.entity_id
_entity_poly.type
_entity_poly.pdbx_seq_one_letter_code
_entity_poly.pdbx_strand_id
1 'polypeptide(L)' 'MPKKKPRGGELLVEEKVSNKETSRRRILSEHAIGGVKRYGIVSDVCRNHRRGLDDEVMMVACGLWNYYLKTA' A
#
# COMPACT_ATOMS: atom_id res chain seq x y z
N MET A 1 -12.20 -5.23 -4.85
CA MET A 1 -11.28 -6.31 -5.30
C MET A 1 -11.45 -6.47 -6.80
N PRO A 2 -10.38 -6.69 -7.59
CA PRO A 2 -10.51 -6.89 -9.03
C PRO A 2 -11.34 -8.15 -9.34
N LYS A 3 -12.25 -8.06 -10.31
CA LYS A 3 -13.07 -9.18 -10.76
C LYS A 3 -12.20 -10.23 -11.45
N LYS A 4 -12.34 -11.48 -11.03
CA LYS A 4 -11.62 -12.61 -11.64
C LYS A 4 -12.30 -13.01 -12.95
N LYS A 5 -11.48 -13.42 -13.92
CA LYS A 5 -11.95 -14.00 -15.19
C LYS A 5 -12.73 -15.29 -14.89
N PRO A 6 -13.92 -15.50 -15.49
CA PRO A 6 -14.66 -16.75 -15.35
C PRO A 6 -13.90 -17.92 -15.99
N ARG A 7 -14.11 -19.14 -15.49
CA ARG A 7 -13.46 -20.34 -16.04
C ARG A 7 -13.93 -20.56 -17.48
N GLY A 8 -12.99 -20.56 -18.44
CA GLY A 8 -13.28 -20.77 -19.86
C GLY A 8 -13.89 -19.57 -20.60
N GLY A 9 -14.08 -18.41 -19.94
CA GLY A 9 -14.67 -17.21 -20.55
C GLY A 9 -13.79 -15.98 -20.38
N GLU A 10 -14.15 -14.85 -20.99
CA GLU A 10 -13.43 -13.58 -20.89
C GLU A 10 -14.06 -12.60 -19.89
N LEU A 11 -13.25 -11.63 -19.45
CA LEU A 11 -13.80 -10.44 -18.80
C LEU A 11 -14.44 -9.55 -19.86
N LEU A 12 -15.61 -9.02 -19.53
CA LEU A 12 -16.26 -7.97 -20.32
C LEU A 12 -15.39 -6.70 -20.34
N VAL A 13 -15.62 -5.84 -21.32
CA VAL A 13 -14.83 -4.61 -21.49
C VAL A 13 -14.96 -3.71 -20.26
N GLU A 14 -16.17 -3.59 -19.72
CA GLU A 14 -16.50 -2.79 -18.55
C GLU A 14 -15.78 -3.32 -17.30
N GLU A 15 -15.67 -4.64 -17.17
CA GLU A 15 -14.96 -5.30 -16.08
C GLU A 15 -13.44 -5.07 -16.18
N LYS A 16 -12.89 -5.12 -17.40
CA LYS A 16 -11.49 -4.79 -17.66
C LYS A 16 -11.19 -3.33 -17.27
N VAL A 17 -12.08 -2.40 -17.62
CA VAL A 17 -11.96 -0.97 -17.27
C VAL A 17 -12.02 -0.78 -15.75
N SER A 18 -13.01 -1.37 -15.08
CA SER A 18 -13.14 -1.29 -13.61
C SER A 18 -11.93 -1.89 -12.87
N ASN A 19 -11.43 -3.03 -13.35
CA ASN A 19 -10.21 -3.63 -12.83
C ASN A 19 -8.99 -2.72 -13.03
N LYS A 20 -8.85 -2.09 -14.21
CA LYS A 20 -7.75 -1.16 -14.50
C LYS A 20 -7.76 0.04 -13.56
N GLU A 21 -8.93 0.61 -13.28
CA GLU A 21 -9.08 1.73 -12.35
C GLU A 21 -8.72 1.32 -10.91
N THR A 22 -9.16 0.14 -10.48
CA THR A 22 -8.80 -0.43 -9.17
C THR A 22 -7.30 -0.66 -9.06
N SER A 23 -6.67 -1.23 -10.09
CA SER A 23 -5.23 -1.46 -10.14
C SER A 23 -4.44 -0.15 -10.11
N ARG A 24 -4.91 0.89 -10.81
CA ARG A 24 -4.27 2.23 -10.79
C ARG A 24 -4.21 2.80 -9.38
N ARG A 25 -5.29 2.67 -8.59
CA ARG A 25 -5.31 3.11 -7.19
C ARG A 25 -4.38 2.26 -6.31
N ARG A 26 -4.32 0.95 -6.53
CA ARG A 26 -3.46 0.04 -5.77
C ARG A 26 -1.98 0.36 -5.95
N ILE A 27 -1.54 0.66 -7.17
CA ILE A 27 -0.15 1.02 -7.45
C ILE A 27 0.31 2.16 -6.53
N LEU A 28 -0.51 3.21 -6.38
CA LEU A 28 -0.20 4.33 -5.47
C LEU A 28 -0.08 3.88 -4.01
N SER A 29 -0.99 3.01 -3.57
CA SER A 29 -0.97 2.47 -2.20
C SER A 29 0.24 1.58 -1.95
N GLU A 30 0.60 0.73 -2.91
CA GLU A 30 1.76 -0.16 -2.84
C GLU A 30 3.07 0.64 -2.82
N HIS A 31 3.18 1.70 -3.62
CA HIS A 31 4.32 2.62 -3.54
C HIS A 31 4.41 3.33 -2.19
N ALA A 32 3.30 3.80 -1.63
CA ALA A 32 3.29 4.41 -0.31
C ALA A 32 3.72 3.41 0.77
N ILE A 33 3.16 2.20 0.78
CA ILE A 33 3.55 1.13 1.70
C ILE A 33 5.02 0.77 1.55
N GLY A 34 5.51 0.63 0.32
CA GLY A 34 6.93 0.37 0.03
C GLY A 34 7.84 1.49 0.50
N GLY A 35 7.40 2.75 0.39
CA GLY A 35 8.09 3.92 0.91
C GLY A 35 8.24 3.90 2.42
N VAL A 36 7.14 3.68 3.13
CA VAL A 36 7.10 3.62 4.60
C VAL A 36 7.91 2.43 5.14
N LYS A 37 7.94 1.29 4.44
CA LYS A 37 8.74 0.12 4.86
C LYS A 37 10.25 0.32 4.83
N ARG A 38 10.77 1.38 4.19
CA ARG A 38 12.22 1.69 4.19
C ARG A 38 12.79 1.95 5.59
N TYR A 39 11.95 2.35 6.54
CA TYR A 39 12.37 2.68 7.90
C TYR A 39 12.63 1.44 8.78
N GLY A 40 12.47 0.21 8.27
CA GLY A 40 12.79 -1.05 8.95
C GLY A 40 11.86 -1.39 10.11
N ILE A 41 11.64 -0.46 11.04
CA ILE A 41 10.75 -0.61 12.20
C ILE A 41 9.28 -0.92 11.82
N VAL A 42 8.86 -0.61 10.59
CA VAL A 42 7.51 -0.92 10.06
C VAL A 42 7.47 -2.30 9.35
N SER A 43 8.60 -2.82 8.87
CA SER A 43 8.67 -4.09 8.14
C SER A 43 9.19 -5.26 8.99
N ASP A 44 10.04 -4.96 9.96
CA ASP A 44 10.80 -5.93 10.72
C ASP A 44 10.13 -6.22 12.06
N VAL A 45 10.57 -7.28 12.73
CA VAL A 45 10.03 -7.66 14.04
C VAL A 45 10.47 -6.64 15.11
N CYS A 46 9.55 -5.75 15.49
CA CYS A 46 9.70 -4.90 16.66
C CYS A 46 9.35 -5.68 17.94
N ARG A 47 10.32 -5.81 18.86
CA ARG A 47 10.14 -6.51 20.14
C ARG A 47 9.66 -5.59 21.27
N ASN A 48 9.45 -4.31 21.00
CA ASN A 48 8.91 -3.38 21.98
C ASN A 48 7.38 -3.52 22.01
N HIS A 49 6.84 -3.91 23.17
CA HIS A 49 5.41 -4.14 23.38
C HIS A 49 4.70 -2.97 24.05
N ARG A 50 5.28 -1.76 24.03
CA ARG A 50 4.59 -0.57 24.50
C ARG A 50 3.30 -0.39 23.69
N ARG A 51 2.17 -0.33 24.42
CA ARG A 51 0.84 -0.14 23.83
C ARG A 51 0.81 1.13 22.95
N GLY A 52 0.31 0.99 21.72
CA GLY A 52 0.15 2.09 20.75
C GLY A 52 1.43 2.48 20.00
N LEU A 53 2.56 1.79 20.25
CA LEU A 53 3.81 2.06 19.55
C LEU A 53 3.68 1.81 18.04
N ASP A 54 2.93 0.79 17.64
CA ASP A 54 2.66 0.43 16.25
C ASP A 54 2.00 1.56 15.47
N ASP A 55 0.94 2.16 16.03
CA ASP A 55 0.25 3.30 15.42
C ASP A 55 1.15 4.53 15.36
N GLU A 56 1.87 4.84 16.44
CA GLU A 56 2.81 5.97 16.49
C GLU A 56 3.93 5.83 15.45
N VAL A 57 4.54 4.64 15.36
CA VAL A 57 5.60 4.34 14.40
C VAL A 57 5.07 4.46 12.97
N MET A 58 3.87 3.94 12.71
CA MET A 58 3.24 4.07 11.39
C MET A 58 3.01 5.54 11.02
N MET A 59 2.50 6.37 11.94
CA MET A 59 2.29 7.80 11.69
C MET A 59 3.60 8.53 11.39
N VAL A 60 4.65 8.29 12.19
CA VAL A 60 5.97 8.90 11.99
C VAL A 60 6.55 8.48 10.64
N ALA A 61 6.53 7.18 10.33
CA ALA A 61 7.07 6.66 9.08
C ALA A 61 6.32 7.18 7.84
N CYS A 62 4.99 7.34 7.92
CA CYS A 62 4.19 8.02 6.90
C CYS A 62 4.60 9.49 6.74
N GLY A 63 4.79 10.20 7.85
CA GLY A 63 5.22 11.60 7.84
C GLY A 63 6.60 11.78 7.21
N LEU A 64 7.57 10.94 7.57
CA LEU A 64 8.91 10.95 7.00
C LEU A 64 8.90 10.64 5.50
N TRP A 65 8.09 9.67 5.07
CA TRP A 65 7.94 9.34 3.65
C TRP A 65 7.34 10.49 2.85
N ASN A 66 6.29 11.14 3.37
CA ASN A 66 5.67 12.30 2.73
C ASN A 66 6.62 13.49 2.65
N TYR A 67 7.43 13.72 3.70
CA TYR A 67 8.46 14.75 3.69
C TYR A 67 9.51 14.46 2.61
N TYR A 68 10.02 13.22 2.56
CA TYR A 68 10.96 12.79 1.52
C TYR A 68 10.40 13.03 0.11
N LEU A 69 9.15 12.65 -0.17
CA LEU A 69 8.53 12.89 -1.48
C LEU A 69 8.41 14.37 -1.85
N LYS A 70 8.39 15.27 -0.86
CA LYS A 70 8.31 16.71 -1.07
C LYS A 70 9.68 17.35 -1.30
N THR A 71 10.74 16.79 -0.71
CA THR A 71 12.08 17.40 -0.71
C THR A 71 13.10 16.70 -1.62
N ALA A 72 12.80 15.49 -2.08
CA ALA A 72 13.67 14.71 -2.96
C ALA A 72 13.58 15.14 -4.42
#